data_AF-A0A2S5WIH0-F1
#
_entry.id   AF-A0A2S5WIH0-F1
#
_cell.length_a   1.000
_cell.length_b   1.000
_cell.length_c   1.000
_cell.angle_alpha   90.00
_cell.angle_beta   90.00
_cell.angle_gamma   90.00
#
_symmetry.space_group_name_H-M   'P 1'
#
loop_
_entity.id
_entity.type
_entity.pdbx_description
1 polymer ?
#
loop_
_entity_poly.entity_id
_entity_poly.type
_entity_poly.pdbx_seq_one_letter_code
_entity_poly.pdbx_strand_id
1 'polypeptide(L)'
;MVGSEPKKRILRLASSPPRQGDAGSPAWPHDVDFVLSEDRVWTIGLSEGVGHGSAGRVISVDEALQTRSLAHVVKADGSWLVPHLRRLHAGGRVTEEELVEDYLSRHGRLPRVIA
;
A
#
# COMPACT_ATOMS: atom_id res chain seq x y z
N MET A 1 -21.08 -28.03 -2.75
CA MET A 1 -20.23 -27.10 -3.50
C MET A 1 -19.62 -26.17 -2.47
N VAL A 2 -18.32 -26.30 -2.18
CA VAL A 2 -17.68 -25.36 -1.24
C VAL A 2 -17.48 -24.06 -2.01
N GLY A 3 -18.30 -23.05 -1.71
CA GLY A 3 -18.06 -21.70 -2.21
C GLY A 3 -16.79 -21.23 -1.54
N SER A 4 -15.66 -21.26 -2.24
CA SER A 4 -14.46 -20.56 -1.77
C SER A 4 -14.77 -19.08 -1.82
N GLU A 5 -15.13 -18.51 -0.67
CA GLU A 5 -15.26 -17.08 -0.47
C GLU A 5 -13.94 -16.40 -0.92
N PRO A 6 -14.00 -15.29 -1.64
CA PRO A 6 -12.80 -14.64 -2.16
C PRO A 6 -12.00 -14.05 -0.99
N LYS A 7 -11.02 -14.81 -0.49
CA LYS A 7 -10.10 -14.39 0.56
C LYS A 7 -9.58 -12.98 0.29
N LYS A 8 -9.65 -12.12 1.32
CA LYS A 8 -9.02 -10.80 1.37
C LYS A 8 -7.62 -10.87 0.75
N ARG A 9 -7.36 -10.00 -0.23
CA ARG A 9 -6.12 -10.01 -1.01
C ARG A 9 -5.31 -8.78 -0.67
N ILE A 10 -4.03 -8.96 -0.34
CA ILE A 10 -3.16 -7.86 0.08
C ILE A 10 -1.92 -7.84 -0.81
N LEU A 11 -1.67 -6.70 -1.45
CA LEU A 11 -0.52 -6.45 -2.32
C LEU A 11 0.38 -5.41 -1.66
N ARG A 12 1.64 -5.75 -1.38
CA ARG A 12 2.63 -4.77 -0.95
C ARG A 12 3.23 -4.07 -2.14
N LEU A 13 2.83 -2.81 -2.33
CA LEU A 13 3.15 -2.03 -3.53
C LEU A 13 4.17 -0.93 -3.28
N ALA A 14 4.37 -0.49 -2.04
CA ALA A 14 5.46 0.41 -1.72
C ALA A 14 6.13 -0.01 -0.41
N SER A 15 7.45 0.11 -0.36
CA SER A 15 8.24 -0.20 0.83
C SER A 15 9.57 0.53 0.72
N SER A 16 9.84 1.43 1.66
CA SER A 16 11.14 2.08 1.75
C SER A 16 12.06 1.29 2.68
N PRO A 17 13.32 1.01 2.33
CA PRO A 17 14.26 0.42 3.27
C PRO A 17 14.50 1.37 4.45
N PRO A 18 14.96 0.84 5.61
CA PRO A 18 15.37 1.70 6.71
C PRO A 18 16.45 2.67 6.24
N ARG A 19 16.21 3.98 6.38
CA ARG A 19 17.20 5.02 6.05
C ARG A 19 17.88 5.48 7.33
N GLN A 20 19.08 6.05 7.23
CA GLN A 20 19.70 6.74 8.36
C GLN A 20 19.00 8.11 8.49
N GLY A 21 18.34 8.37 9.61
CA GLY A 21 17.66 9.63 9.85
C GLY A 21 18.65 10.77 10.15
N ASP A 22 18.19 12.01 10.00
CA ASP A 22 18.96 13.26 10.17
C ASP A 22 19.72 13.37 11.50
N ALA A 23 19.25 12.68 12.55
CA ALA A 23 19.83 12.71 13.90
C ALA A 23 20.53 11.38 14.31
N GLY A 24 20.91 10.53 13.36
CA GLY A 24 21.58 9.24 13.65
C GLY A 24 20.65 8.16 14.21
N SER A 25 19.34 8.40 14.26
CA SER A 25 18.33 7.38 14.54
C SER A 25 17.89 6.68 13.26
N PRO A 26 17.65 5.36 13.26
CA PRO A 26 17.12 4.67 12.09
C PRO A 26 15.74 5.23 11.72
N ALA A 27 15.61 5.77 10.51
CA ALA A 27 14.32 6.05 9.91
C ALA A 27 13.73 4.72 9.46
N TRP A 28 12.64 4.33 10.11
CA TRP A 28 12.05 3.02 9.93
C TRP A 28 11.41 2.82 8.55
N PRO A 29 11.30 1.56 8.08
CA PRO A 29 10.65 1.29 6.80
C PRO A 29 9.17 1.67 6.87
N HIS A 30 8.70 2.36 5.83
CA HIS A 30 7.29 2.64 5.60
C HIS A 30 6.82 1.69 4.50
N ASP A 31 5.71 1.00 4.75
CA ASP A 31 5.05 0.15 3.76
C ASP A 31 3.68 0.73 3.37
N VAL A 32 3.30 0.49 2.11
CA VAL A 32 1.95 0.73 1.59
C VAL A 32 1.45 -0.56 0.96
N ASP A 33 0.34 -1.05 1.49
CA ASP A 33 -0.34 -2.25 1.06
C ASP A 33 -1.71 -1.88 0.45
N PHE A 34 -2.03 -2.41 -0.73
CA PHE A 34 -3.37 -2.35 -1.30
C PHE A 34 -4.14 -3.60 -0.86
N VAL A 35 -5.27 -3.39 -0.21
CA VAL A 35 -6.07 -4.43 0.42
C VAL A 35 -7.43 -4.50 -0.28
N LEU A 36 -7.67 -5.57 -1.03
CA LEU A 36 -8.96 -5.86 -1.65
C LEU A 36 -9.81 -6.67 -0.67
N SER A 37 -10.92 -6.09 -0.22
CA SER A 37 -11.92 -6.80 0.58
C SER A 37 -12.77 -7.73 -0.28
N GLU A 38 -13.52 -8.61 0.37
CA GLU A 38 -14.44 -9.55 -0.30
C GLU A 38 -15.51 -8.83 -1.13
N ASP A 39 -15.92 -7.64 -0.67
CA ASP A 39 -16.85 -6.74 -1.38
C ASP A 39 -16.21 -6.04 -2.59
N ARG A 40 -14.99 -6.44 -2.98
CA ARG A 40 -14.18 -5.82 -4.05
C ARG A 40 -13.92 -4.33 -3.84
N VAL A 41 -13.86 -3.91 -2.58
CA VAL A 41 -13.51 -2.53 -2.21
C VAL A 41 -12.04 -2.48 -1.83
N TRP A 42 -11.33 -1.51 -2.40
CA TRP A 42 -9.95 -1.24 -2.05
C TRP A 42 -9.87 -0.43 -0.75
N THR A 43 -8.99 -0.87 0.15
CA THR A 43 -8.53 -0.13 1.32
C THR A 43 -7.00 -0.10 1.33
N ILE A 44 -6.42 0.85 2.05
CA ILE A 44 -4.98 1.09 2.04
C ILE A 44 -4.40 0.76 3.41
N GLY A 45 -3.52 -0.24 3.46
CA GLY A 45 -2.69 -0.53 4.62
C GLY A 45 -1.48 0.40 4.62
N LEU A 46 -1.29 1.13 5.70
CA LEU A 46 -0.07 1.90 5.97
C LEU A 46 0.59 1.31 7.21
N SER A 47 1.86 0.97 7.12
CA SER A 47 2.63 0.54 8.30
C SER A 47 3.99 1.19 8.40
N GLU A 48 4.40 1.48 9.61
CA GLU A 48 5.76 1.87 9.98
C GLU A 48 6.35 0.75 10.86
N GLY A 49 7.49 0.19 10.44
CA GLY A 49 8.18 -0.82 11.25
C GLY A 49 8.81 -0.19 12.50
N VAL A 50 8.92 -0.91 13.61
CA VAL A 50 9.68 -0.44 14.79
C VAL A 50 10.29 -1.61 15.53
N GLY A 51 11.44 -1.35 16.17
CA GLY A 51 12.06 -2.24 17.14
C GLY A 51 11.25 -2.54 18.41
N HIS A 52 10.01 -2.04 18.59
CA HIS A 52 9.18 -2.30 19.78
C HIS A 52 7.63 -2.32 19.55
N GLY A 53 7.16 -2.64 18.34
CA GLY A 53 5.72 -2.86 18.07
C GLY A 53 5.18 -2.13 16.83
N SER A 54 5.13 -2.83 15.68
CA SER A 54 4.68 -2.27 14.40
C SER A 54 3.39 -1.46 14.52
N ALA A 55 3.43 -0.19 14.10
CA ALA A 55 2.23 0.64 14.00
C ALA A 55 1.69 0.50 12.57
N GLY A 56 0.62 -0.26 12.41
CA GLY A 56 -0.11 -0.43 11.15
C GLY A 56 -1.53 0.08 11.27
N ARG A 57 -2.07 0.68 10.20
CA ARG A 57 -3.48 1.02 10.08
C ARG A 57 -4.01 0.71 8.69
N VAL A 58 -5.26 0.32 8.60
CA VAL A 58 -5.99 0.19 7.34
C VAL A 58 -6.96 1.35 7.25
N ILE A 59 -6.90 2.10 6.14
CA ILE A 59 -7.67 3.32 5.92
C ILE A 59 -8.40 3.25 4.59
N SER A 60 -9.40 4.11 4.40
CA SER A 60 -10.11 4.22 3.13
C SER A 60 -9.23 4.86 2.04
N VAL A 61 -9.63 4.73 0.77
CA VAL A 61 -8.97 5.43 -0.34
C VAL A 61 -9.03 6.95 -0.16
N ASP A 62 -10.15 7.47 0.34
CA ASP A 62 -10.30 8.89 0.66
C ASP A 62 -9.29 9.36 1.70
N GLU A 63 -9.19 8.63 2.82
CA GLU A 63 -8.24 8.95 3.87
C GLU A 63 -6.77 8.81 3.40
N ALA A 64 -6.49 7.90 2.46
CA ALA A 64 -5.17 7.73 1.87
C ALA A 64 -4.71 8.96 1.07
N LEU A 65 -5.64 9.74 0.52
CA LEU A 65 -5.35 10.98 -0.21
C LEU A 65 -5.21 12.20 0.70
N GLN A 66 -5.57 12.10 1.98
CA GLN A 66 -5.36 13.19 2.93
C GLN A 66 -3.87 13.43 3.19
N THR A 67 -3.48 14.69 3.42
CA THR A 67 -2.08 15.13 3.54
C THR A 67 -1.21 14.24 4.42
N ARG A 68 -1.72 13.81 5.60
CA ARG A 68 -0.97 12.97 6.53
C ARG A 68 -0.69 11.58 5.97
N SER A 69 -1.69 10.93 5.38
CA SER A 69 -1.56 9.59 4.80
C SER A 69 -0.75 9.63 3.51
N LEU A 70 -0.93 10.67 2.70
CA LEU A 70 -0.18 10.88 1.47
C LEU A 70 1.32 11.04 1.76
N ALA A 71 1.68 11.72 2.84
CA ALA A 71 3.07 11.82 3.28
C ALA A 71 3.68 10.44 3.60
N HIS A 72 2.91 9.51 4.18
CA HIS A 72 3.34 8.12 4.37
C HIS A 72 3.57 7.42 3.04
N VAL A 73 2.63 7.56 2.09
CA VAL A 73 2.74 6.97 0.76
C VAL A 73 4.01 7.45 0.05
N VAL A 74 4.32 8.74 0.14
CA VAL A 74 5.55 9.31 -0.42
C VAL A 74 6.79 8.75 0.28
N LYS A 75 6.80 8.67 1.61
CA LYS A 75 7.93 8.12 2.39
C LYS A 75 8.21 6.65 2.06
N ALA A 76 7.18 5.88 1.71
CA ALA A 76 7.31 4.48 1.28
C ALA A 76 7.79 4.32 -0.18
N ASP A 77 8.21 5.40 -0.85
CA ASP A 77 8.50 5.46 -2.29
C ASP A 77 7.27 5.10 -3.17
N GLY A 78 6.06 5.33 -2.62
CA GLY A 78 4.77 4.98 -3.22
C GLY A 78 4.08 6.09 -4.01
N SER A 79 4.77 7.19 -4.34
CA SER A 79 4.17 8.34 -5.07
C SER A 79 3.50 7.93 -6.39
N TRP A 80 3.96 6.84 -6.99
CA TRP A 80 3.38 6.26 -8.20
C TRP A 80 1.97 5.67 -8.01
N LEU A 81 1.56 5.40 -6.77
CA LEU A 81 0.23 4.91 -6.43
C LEU A 81 -0.83 6.01 -6.43
N VAL A 82 -0.42 7.28 -6.37
CA VAL A 82 -1.34 8.43 -6.26
C VAL A 82 -2.33 8.53 -7.43
N PRO A 83 -1.95 8.33 -8.70
CA PRO A 83 -2.91 8.26 -9.81
C PRO A 83 -3.98 7.18 -9.62
N HIS A 84 -3.59 5.99 -9.14
CA HIS A 84 -4.51 4.88 -8.86
C HIS A 84 -5.49 5.22 -7.73
N LEU A 85 -4.98 5.80 -6.63
CA LEU A 85 -5.79 6.28 -5.51
C LEU A 85 -6.80 7.34 -5.94
N ARG A 86 -6.37 8.32 -6.76
CA ARG A 86 -7.25 9.36 -7.30
C ARG A 86 -8.34 8.78 -8.21
N ARG A 87 -7.99 7.79 -9.04
CA ARG A 87 -8.96 7.10 -9.90
C ARG A 87 -10.01 6.38 -9.05
N LEU A 88 -9.58 5.64 -8.02
CA LEU A 88 -10.49 4.96 -7.09
C LEU A 88 -11.38 5.96 -6.32
N HIS A 89 -10.82 7.07 -5.84
CA HIS A 89 -11.57 8.12 -5.15
C HIS A 89 -12.64 8.77 -6.04
N ALA A 90 -12.36 8.96 -7.33
CA ALA A 90 -13.32 9.48 -8.31
C ALA A 90 -14.42 8.45 -8.71
N GLY A 91 -14.47 7.28 -8.08
CA GLY A 91 -15.41 6.19 -8.41
C GLY A 91 -14.98 5.35 -9.62
N GLY A 92 -13.75 5.55 -10.12
CA GLY A 92 -13.15 4.71 -11.15
C GLY A 92 -12.76 3.33 -10.64
N ARG A 93 -12.31 2.46 -11.55
CA ARG A 93 -11.86 1.10 -11.23
C ARG A 93 -10.35 0.99 -11.41
N VAL A 94 -9.71 0.23 -10.52
CA VAL A 94 -8.31 -0.20 -10.58
C VAL A 94 -8.30 -1.70 -10.29
N THR A 95 -7.60 -2.46 -11.13
CA THR A 95 -7.52 -3.93 -11.03
C THR A 95 -6.22 -4.38 -10.34
N GLU A 96 -6.20 -5.60 -9.82
CA GLU A 96 -4.96 -6.18 -9.27
C GLU A 96 -3.90 -6.28 -10.38
N GLU A 97 -4.31 -6.69 -11.56
CA GLU A 97 -3.48 -6.82 -12.75
C GLU A 97 -2.82 -5.49 -13.12
N GLU A 98 -3.58 -4.39 -13.17
CA GLU A 98 -3.03 -3.05 -13.44
C GLU A 98 -1.98 -2.64 -12.40
N LEU A 99 -2.24 -2.89 -11.11
CA LEU A 99 -1.30 -2.58 -10.03
C LEU A 99 -0.04 -3.43 -10.10
N VAL A 100 -0.18 -4.72 -10.44
CA VAL A 100 0.93 -5.65 -10.59
C VAL A 100 1.79 -5.31 -11.80
N GLU A 101 1.18 -4.95 -12.94
CA GLU A 101 1.89 -4.55 -14.16
C GLU A 101 2.67 -3.24 -13.94
N ASP A 102 2.06 -2.23 -13.32
CA ASP A 102 2.74 -0.96 -13.03
C ASP A 102 3.86 -1.15 -12.00
N TYR A 103 3.66 -1.99 -10.97
CA TYR A 103 4.73 -2.37 -10.04
C TYR A 103 5.88 -3.09 -10.75
N LEU A 104 5.58 -4.07 -11.59
CA LEU A 104 6.58 -4.86 -12.32
C LEU A 104 7.41 -3.98 -13.25
N SER A 105 6.75 -3.08 -13.99
CA SER A 105 7.41 -2.10 -14.87
C SER A 105 8.41 -1.21 -14.13
N ARG A 106 8.09 -0.83 -12.88
CA ARG A 106 8.93 0.08 -12.06
C ARG A 106 10.04 -0.63 -11.31
N HIS A 107 9.76 -1.83 -10.79
CA HIS A 107 10.64 -2.51 -9.84
C HIS A 107 11.33 -3.74 -10.44
N GLY A 108 10.97 -4.16 -11.66
CA GLY A 108 11.55 -5.33 -12.33
C GLY A 108 11.24 -6.68 -11.66
N ARG A 109 10.30 -6.69 -10.71
CA ARG A 109 9.87 -7.89 -9.95
C ARG A 109 8.39 -7.79 -9.60
N LEU A 110 7.76 -8.91 -9.28
CA LEU A 110 6.36 -8.91 -8.82
C LEU A 110 6.24 -8.35 -7.39
N PRO A 111 5.10 -7.71 -7.05
CA PRO A 111 4.85 -7.28 -5.68
C PRO A 111 4.67 -8.47 -4.76
N ARG A 112 4.93 -8.27 -3.47
CA ARG A 112 4.71 -9.31 -2.47
C ARG A 112 3.20 -9.41 -2.18
N VAL A 113 2.66 -10.62 -2.33
CA VAL A 113 1.30 -10.94 -1.89
C VAL A 113 1.35 -11.40 -0.44
N ILE A 114 0.53 -10.80 0.42
CA ILE A 114 0.38 -11.18 1.82
C ILE A 114 -0.92 -11.99 1.92
N ALA A 115 -0.79 -13.27 2.28
CA ALA A 115 -1.88 -14.23 2.41
C ALA A 115 -2.39 -14.32 3.85
#